data_AF-E4NGK7-F1
#
_entry.id   AF-E4NGK7-F1
#
_cell.length_a   1.000
_cell.length_b   1.000
_cell.length_c   1.000
_cell.angle_alpha   90.00
_cell.angle_beta   90.00
_cell.angle_gamma   90.00
#
_symmetry.space_group_name_H-M   'P 1'
#
loop_
_entity.id
_entity.type
_entity.pdbx_description
1 polymer ?
#
loop_
_entity_poly.entity_id
_entity_poly.type
_entity_poly.pdbx_seq_one_letter_code
_entity_poly.pdbx_strand_id
1 'polypeptide(L)'
;MRVQPPIRLAAAVLAVLAAAGCTSHGPEKPAGARSAEARSAAPSTGCPAAADTPPAPGEEPLPEEVRCLPGVRHGSVIPAEALAAFPEGEGLTGRALQVGVDSQTTAPEAALALCQELTRRGYGPGGAHHFIQLAVTGDARVGAYVSWPDHPACAKTG
;
A
#
# COMPACT_ATOMS: atom_id res chain seq x y z
N MET A 1 8.63 -18.80 -49.75
CA MET A 1 7.32 -18.11 -49.79
C MET A 1 7.52 -16.64 -49.42
N ARG A 2 6.60 -15.79 -49.89
CA ARG A 2 6.64 -14.32 -50.08
C ARG A 2 6.99 -13.46 -48.85
N VAL A 3 7.94 -12.53 -49.06
CA VAL A 3 7.97 -11.07 -48.80
C VAL A 3 7.32 -10.51 -47.51
N GLN A 4 8.16 -9.92 -46.64
CA GLN A 4 7.77 -8.91 -45.63
C GLN A 4 7.51 -7.53 -46.28
N PRO A 5 6.52 -6.76 -45.81
CA PRO A 5 6.52 -5.30 -45.93
C PRO A 5 6.78 -4.60 -44.58
N PRO A 6 7.42 -3.41 -44.58
CA PRO A 6 7.61 -2.58 -43.40
C PRO A 6 6.41 -1.63 -43.22
N ILE A 7 5.92 -1.46 -42.00
CA ILE A 7 4.99 -0.37 -41.68
C ILE A 7 5.52 0.39 -40.47
N ARG A 8 6.22 1.49 -40.75
CA ARG A 8 6.34 2.63 -39.84
C ARG A 8 5.15 3.55 -40.13
N LEU A 9 4.31 3.80 -39.14
CA LEU A 9 3.40 4.94 -39.11
C LEU A 9 3.48 5.56 -37.72
N ALA A 10 4.04 6.77 -37.68
CA ALA A 10 4.03 7.68 -36.56
C ALA A 10 3.10 8.85 -36.91
N ALA A 11 2.22 9.23 -35.98
CA ALA A 11 1.60 10.56 -35.79
C ALA A 11 0.56 10.38 -34.66
N ALA A 12 0.79 10.89 -33.45
CA ALA A 12 0.61 12.28 -33.01
C ALA A 12 -0.85 12.77 -33.11
N VAL A 13 -1.54 12.84 -31.96
CA VAL A 13 -2.70 13.72 -31.77
C VAL A 13 -2.62 14.34 -30.37
N LEU A 14 -2.52 15.68 -30.36
CA LEU A 14 -2.66 16.58 -29.21
C LEU A 14 -4.12 16.67 -28.76
N ALA A 15 -4.34 16.82 -27.45
CA ALA A 15 -5.49 17.55 -26.94
C ALA A 15 -5.14 18.20 -25.60
N VAL A 16 -4.86 19.51 -25.63
CA VAL A 16 -4.92 20.42 -24.49
C VAL A 16 -6.34 20.98 -24.47
N LEU A 17 -7.03 20.88 -23.33
CA LEU A 17 -8.20 21.71 -23.04
C LEU A 17 -8.13 22.20 -21.60
N ALA A 18 -7.99 23.52 -21.49
CA ALA A 18 -8.21 24.30 -20.29
C ALA A 18 -9.66 24.81 -20.30
N ALA A 19 -10.33 24.73 -19.15
CA ALA A 19 -11.52 25.52 -18.80
C ALA A 19 -11.44 25.74 -17.28
N ALA A 20 -11.04 26.90 -16.78
CA ALA A 20 -11.82 28.13 -16.62
C ALA A 20 -13.00 27.96 -15.64
N GLY A 21 -12.87 28.59 -14.46
CA GLY A 21 -13.92 28.64 -13.45
C GLY A 21 -13.54 29.45 -12.21
N CYS A 22 -13.00 30.67 -12.38
CA CYS A 22 -12.98 31.68 -11.34
C CYS A 22 -14.29 32.46 -11.40
N THR A 23 -15.06 32.50 -10.31
CA THR A 23 -16.11 33.50 -10.11
C THR A 23 -15.86 34.22 -8.78
N SER A 24 -15.62 35.53 -8.87
CA SER A 24 -15.58 36.46 -7.74
C SER A 24 -16.90 37.23 -7.68
N HIS A 25 -17.43 37.46 -6.47
CA HIS A 25 -18.32 38.56 -6.00
C HIS A 25 -18.80 38.20 -4.58
N GLY A 26 -18.74 39.03 -3.53
CA GLY A 26 -18.42 40.44 -3.34
C GLY A 26 -18.23 40.75 -1.83
N PRO A 27 -18.05 42.02 -1.42
CA PRO A 27 -17.81 42.39 -0.03
C PRO A 27 -19.10 42.79 0.69
N GLU A 28 -19.53 42.02 1.68
CA GLU A 28 -20.49 42.48 2.69
C GLU A 28 -19.94 42.20 4.08
N LYS A 29 -19.69 43.30 4.82
CA LYS A 29 -19.41 43.30 6.25
C LYS A 29 -20.70 43.70 6.96
N PRO A 30 -21.18 42.88 7.91
CA PRO A 30 -21.60 43.46 9.18
C PRO A 30 -20.88 42.83 10.37
N ALA A 31 -20.72 43.67 11.40
CA ALA A 31 -20.11 43.37 12.67
C ALA A 31 -20.89 42.30 13.45
N GLY A 32 -20.15 41.47 14.19
CA GLY A 32 -20.72 40.46 15.07
C GLY A 32 -19.63 39.64 15.72
N ALA A 33 -18.96 40.23 16.71
CA ALA A 33 -18.02 39.53 17.57
C ALA A 33 -18.75 38.41 18.33
N ARG A 34 -18.44 37.17 17.95
CA ARG A 34 -18.35 36.04 18.90
C ARG A 34 -17.13 35.24 18.51
N SER A 35 -16.07 35.40 19.30
CA SER A 35 -15.00 34.41 19.41
C SER A 35 -15.64 33.10 19.88
N ALA A 36 -16.12 32.31 18.93
CA ALA A 36 -16.01 30.89 19.07
C ALA A 36 -14.52 30.61 18.88
N GLU A 37 -13.82 30.33 19.98
CA GLU A 37 -12.66 29.44 19.91
C GLU A 37 -13.17 28.18 19.22
N ALA A 38 -13.05 28.18 17.90
CA ALA A 38 -12.84 26.96 17.16
C ALA A 38 -11.63 26.35 17.85
N ARG A 39 -11.89 25.41 18.76
CA ARG A 39 -10.93 24.36 19.04
C ARG A 39 -10.66 23.80 17.66
N SER A 40 -9.57 24.29 17.07
CA SER A 40 -8.89 23.67 15.97
C SER A 40 -8.50 22.31 16.53
N ALA A 41 -9.44 21.37 16.48
CA ALA A 41 -9.08 19.98 16.31
C ALA A 41 -8.28 20.03 15.02
N ALA A 42 -6.95 20.03 15.17
CA ALA A 42 -6.08 19.76 14.05
C ALA A 42 -6.68 18.53 13.36
N PRO A 43 -6.88 18.55 12.04
CA PRO A 43 -7.22 17.32 11.36
C PRO A 43 -6.10 16.34 11.74
N SER A 44 -6.45 15.27 12.44
CA SER A 44 -5.55 14.14 12.56
C SER A 44 -5.31 13.71 11.13
N THR A 45 -4.19 14.13 10.54
CA THR A 45 -3.71 13.70 9.22
C THR A 45 -3.25 12.23 9.29
N GLY A 46 -3.87 11.45 10.17
CA GLY A 46 -3.68 10.02 10.26
C GLY A 46 -4.61 9.37 9.26
N CYS A 47 -4.09 8.40 8.53
CA CYS A 47 -4.86 7.58 7.61
C CYS A 47 -6.10 7.01 8.31
N PRO A 48 -7.26 6.93 7.61
CA PRO A 48 -8.45 6.34 8.17
C PRO A 48 -8.07 4.92 8.61
N ALA A 49 -8.15 4.69 9.92
CA ALA A 49 -7.49 3.59 10.61
C ALA A 49 -7.65 2.27 9.86
N ALA A 50 -6.54 1.77 9.29
CA ALA A 50 -6.28 0.33 9.40
C ALA A 50 -6.49 0.00 10.88
N ALA A 51 -7.32 -0.99 11.19
CA ALA A 51 -7.61 -1.36 12.57
C ALA A 51 -6.27 -1.46 13.32
N ASP A 52 -6.09 -0.64 14.35
CA ASP A 52 -4.92 -0.64 15.24
C ASP A 52 -4.96 -1.93 16.09
N THR A 53 -4.91 -3.09 15.44
CA THR A 53 -4.55 -4.32 16.11
C THR A 53 -3.10 -4.13 16.56
N PRO A 54 -2.83 -4.08 17.87
CA PRO A 54 -1.47 -3.92 18.34
C PRO A 54 -0.63 -5.12 17.84
N PRO A 55 0.63 -4.89 17.42
CA PRO A 55 1.52 -5.96 17.00
C PRO A 55 1.71 -6.97 18.14
N ALA A 56 1.95 -8.23 17.80
CA ALA A 56 2.24 -9.26 18.81
C ALA A 56 3.57 -8.94 19.54
N PRO A 57 3.82 -9.49 20.73
CA PRO A 57 5.12 -9.34 21.39
C PRO A 57 6.27 -9.79 20.48
N GLY A 58 7.23 -8.89 20.25
CA GLY A 58 8.35 -9.13 19.33
C GLY A 58 8.09 -8.70 17.88
N GLU A 59 6.90 -8.20 17.56
CA GLU A 59 6.59 -7.58 16.28
C GLU A 59 6.59 -6.05 16.38
N GLU A 60 6.84 -5.40 15.24
CA GLU A 60 6.79 -3.96 15.08
C GLU A 60 5.53 -3.54 14.30
N PRO A 61 5.00 -2.33 14.52
CA PRO A 61 3.90 -1.82 13.72
C PRO A 61 4.29 -1.68 12.24
N LEU A 62 3.29 -1.72 11.35
CA LEU A 62 3.52 -1.40 9.94
C LEU A 62 4.11 0.00 9.77
N PRO A 63 5.03 0.19 8.81
CA PRO A 63 5.43 1.51 8.37
C PRO A 63 4.19 2.32 7.96
N GLU A 64 4.18 3.62 8.27
CA GLU A 64 3.01 4.47 8.08
C GLU A 64 2.58 4.48 6.60
N GLU A 65 3.54 4.55 5.69
CA GLU A 65 3.36 4.52 4.24
C GLU A 65 2.74 3.21 3.71
N VAL A 66 2.85 2.10 4.45
CA VAL A 66 2.18 0.83 4.15
C VAL A 66 0.80 0.79 4.81
N ARG A 67 0.72 1.16 6.09
CA ARG A 67 -0.52 1.22 6.87
C ARG A 67 -1.59 2.10 6.19
N CYS A 68 -1.15 3.14 5.50
CA CYS A 68 -1.99 4.10 4.80
C CYS A 68 -2.45 3.68 3.41
N LEU A 69 -2.00 2.52 2.90
CA LEU A 69 -2.41 2.07 1.57
C LEU A 69 -3.87 1.61 1.55
N PRO A 70 -4.61 1.90 0.46
CA PRO A 70 -5.97 1.39 0.29
C PRO A 70 -6.03 -0.14 0.41
N GLY A 71 -7.01 -0.63 1.17
CA GLY A 71 -7.23 -2.07 1.37
C GLY A 71 -6.40 -2.68 2.50
N VAL A 72 -5.40 -1.99 3.05
CA VAL A 72 -4.67 -2.43 4.24
C VAL A 72 -5.55 -2.27 5.46
N ARG A 73 -5.82 -3.39 6.15
CA ARG A 73 -6.64 -3.42 7.36
C ARG A 73 -5.79 -3.54 8.61
N HIS A 74 -4.72 -4.33 8.57
CA HIS A 74 -3.82 -4.57 9.69
C HIS A 74 -2.51 -5.15 9.16
N GLY A 75 -1.55 -5.38 10.05
CA GLY A 75 -0.30 -6.06 9.73
C GLY A 75 0.79 -5.71 10.71
N SER A 76 1.97 -6.25 10.47
CA SER A 76 3.13 -6.04 11.30
C SER A 76 4.41 -6.31 10.54
N VAL A 77 5.52 -5.85 11.10
CA VAL A 77 6.85 -6.28 10.71
C VAL A 77 7.34 -7.27 11.75
N ILE A 78 7.85 -8.41 11.29
CA ILE A 78 8.58 -9.36 12.14
C ILE A 78 10.08 -9.08 11.98
N PRO A 79 10.77 -8.62 13.04
CA PRO A 79 12.21 -8.48 13.08
C PRO A 79 12.94 -9.81 12.86
N ALA A 80 14.20 -9.74 12.42
CA ALA A 80 14.99 -10.93 12.14
C ALA A 80 15.20 -11.80 13.39
N GLU A 81 15.38 -11.17 14.56
CA GLU A 81 15.50 -11.84 15.85
C GLU A 81 14.24 -12.60 16.25
N ALA A 82 13.07 -12.07 15.91
CA ALA A 82 11.79 -12.72 16.17
C ALA A 82 11.57 -13.89 15.19
N LEU A 83 11.97 -13.74 13.93
CA LEU A 83 11.95 -14.85 12.95
C LEU A 83 12.85 -16.00 13.39
N ALA A 84 14.08 -15.70 13.84
CA ALA A 84 15.04 -16.71 14.28
C ALA A 84 14.59 -17.47 15.55
N ALA A 85 13.61 -16.96 16.29
CA ALA A 85 13.03 -17.65 17.44
C ALA A 85 12.08 -18.79 17.04
N PHE A 86 11.65 -18.85 15.78
CA PHE A 86 10.87 -19.97 15.24
C PHE A 86 11.80 -21.05 14.69
N PRO A 87 11.50 -22.35 14.90
CA PRO A 87 12.28 -23.45 14.32
C PRO A 87 12.44 -23.34 12.79
N GLU A 88 11.41 -22.84 12.12
CA GLU A 88 11.38 -22.62 10.67
C GLU A 88 12.17 -21.37 10.23
N GLY A 89 12.55 -20.51 11.17
CA GLY A 89 13.31 -19.28 10.91
C GLY A 89 14.80 -19.39 11.22
N GLU A 90 15.30 -20.55 11.63
CA GLU A 90 16.73 -20.76 11.86
C GLU A 90 17.53 -20.51 10.57
N GLY A 91 18.49 -19.59 10.62
CA GLY A 91 19.31 -19.19 9.47
C GLY A 91 18.71 -18.12 8.57
N LEU A 92 17.47 -17.68 8.83
CA LEU A 92 16.91 -16.52 8.14
C LEU A 92 17.55 -15.23 8.66
N THR A 93 18.13 -14.46 7.73
CA THR A 93 18.74 -13.16 8.03
C THR A 93 17.97 -12.06 7.32
N GLY A 94 16.95 -11.51 7.98
CA GLY A 94 16.16 -10.38 7.47
C GLY A 94 14.79 -10.27 8.10
N ARG A 95 14.05 -9.23 7.72
CA ARG A 95 12.72 -8.93 8.29
C ARG A 95 11.61 -9.51 7.41
N ALA A 96 10.46 -9.80 7.99
CA ALA A 96 9.24 -10.14 7.24
C ALA A 96 8.18 -9.04 7.37
N LEU A 97 7.50 -8.71 6.28
CA LEU A 97 6.36 -7.79 6.27
C LEU A 97 5.08 -8.61 6.08
N GLN A 98 4.15 -8.52 7.04
CA GLN A 98 2.83 -9.13 6.96
C GLN A 98 1.76 -8.05 6.85
N VAL A 99 0.91 -8.14 5.84
CA VAL A 99 -0.17 -7.18 5.58
C VAL A 99 -1.48 -7.93 5.43
N GLY A 100 -2.43 -7.66 6.32
CA GLY A 100 -3.78 -8.18 6.24
C GLY A 100 -4.71 -7.19 5.54
N VAL A 101 -5.48 -7.67 4.54
CA VAL A 101 -6.48 -6.88 3.83
C VAL A 101 -7.90 -7.15 4.34
N ASP A 102 -8.82 -6.22 4.06
CA ASP A 102 -10.23 -6.45 4.37
C ASP A 102 -10.92 -7.33 3.31
N SER A 103 -11.18 -8.58 3.64
CA SER A 103 -11.81 -9.55 2.73
C SER A 103 -13.26 -9.26 2.34
N GLN A 104 -13.95 -8.37 3.07
CA GLN A 104 -15.31 -7.97 2.70
C GLN A 104 -15.31 -7.04 1.48
N THR A 105 -14.27 -6.22 1.36
CA THR A 105 -14.16 -5.15 0.36
C THR A 105 -13.04 -5.37 -0.66
N THR A 106 -12.10 -6.28 -0.39
CA THR A 106 -10.94 -6.56 -1.23
C THR A 106 -11.20 -7.77 -2.13
N ALA A 107 -11.00 -7.58 -3.44
CA ALA A 107 -10.98 -8.69 -4.40
C ALA A 107 -9.59 -9.35 -4.45
N PRO A 108 -9.47 -10.64 -4.85
CA PRO A 108 -8.19 -11.32 -4.99
C PRO A 108 -7.17 -10.55 -5.84
N GLU A 109 -7.62 -9.96 -6.96
CA GLU A 109 -6.79 -9.17 -7.87
C GLU A 109 -6.27 -7.88 -7.21
N ALA A 110 -7.05 -7.29 -6.30
CA ALA A 110 -6.63 -6.12 -5.54
C ALA A 110 -5.58 -6.47 -4.48
N ALA A 111 -5.69 -7.63 -3.82
CA ALA A 111 -4.67 -8.14 -2.90
C ALA A 111 -3.36 -8.46 -3.64
N LEU A 112 -3.44 -9.08 -4.84
CA LEU A 112 -2.28 -9.29 -5.70
C LEU A 112 -1.63 -7.95 -6.10
N ALA A 113 -2.43 -6.97 -6.53
CA ALA A 113 -1.94 -5.66 -6.92
C ALA A 113 -1.24 -4.94 -5.75
N LEU A 114 -1.76 -5.07 -4.52
CA LEU A 114 -1.13 -4.55 -3.32
C LEU A 114 0.23 -5.22 -3.05
N CYS A 115 0.32 -6.56 -3.16
CA CYS A 115 1.59 -7.26 -3.01
C CYS A 115 2.63 -6.76 -4.05
N GLN A 116 2.21 -6.61 -5.30
CA GLN A 116 3.09 -6.13 -6.38
C GLN A 116 3.54 -4.69 -6.13
N GLU A 117 2.66 -3.82 -5.64
CA GLU A 117 3.00 -2.44 -5.29
C GLU A 117 4.02 -2.38 -4.14
N LEU A 118 3.82 -3.15 -3.08
CA LEU A 118 4.76 -3.23 -1.96
C LEU A 118 6.12 -3.78 -2.41
N THR A 119 6.11 -4.77 -3.30
CA THR A 119 7.34 -5.30 -3.91
C THR A 119 8.05 -4.21 -4.71
N ARG A 120 7.34 -3.44 -5.54
CA ARG A 120 7.91 -2.29 -6.29
C ARG A 120 8.49 -1.21 -5.40
N ARG A 121 7.89 -0.98 -4.23
CA ARG A 121 8.41 -0.05 -3.21
C ARG A 121 9.64 -0.58 -2.48
N GLY A 122 9.98 -1.86 -2.65
CA GLY A 122 11.17 -2.48 -2.07
C GLY A 122 10.92 -3.21 -0.75
N TYR A 123 9.67 -3.50 -0.39
CA TYR A 123 9.32 -4.33 0.78
C TYR A 123 9.37 -5.84 0.50
N GLY A 124 9.72 -6.25 -0.72
CA GLY A 124 9.93 -7.66 -1.07
C GLY A 124 11.41 -8.07 -1.00
N PRO A 125 11.69 -9.38 -1.21
CA PRO A 125 13.05 -9.93 -1.29
C PRO A 125 13.94 -9.16 -2.26
N GLY A 126 15.16 -8.81 -1.81
CA GLY A 126 16.13 -8.03 -2.60
C GLY A 126 15.77 -6.55 -2.78
N GLY A 127 14.68 -6.08 -2.17
CA GLY A 127 14.25 -4.69 -2.20
C GLY A 127 15.04 -3.78 -1.25
N ALA A 128 14.85 -2.48 -1.41
CA ALA A 128 15.57 -1.44 -0.67
C ALA A 128 15.29 -1.43 0.84
N HIS A 129 14.20 -2.05 1.30
CA HIS A 129 13.85 -2.13 2.72
C HIS A 129 14.36 -3.40 3.42
N HIS A 130 15.10 -4.25 2.70
CA HIS A 130 15.77 -5.45 3.24
C HIS A 130 14.84 -6.46 3.93
N PHE A 131 13.60 -6.58 3.44
CA PHE A 131 12.70 -7.64 3.82
C PHE A 131 13.03 -8.91 3.04
N ILE A 132 13.14 -10.04 3.74
CA ILE A 132 13.31 -11.35 3.11
C ILE A 132 11.97 -11.99 2.77
N GLN A 133 10.88 -11.48 3.32
CA GLN A 133 9.54 -11.98 3.04
C GLN A 133 8.52 -10.83 3.05
N LEU A 134 7.59 -10.90 2.11
CA LEU A 134 6.39 -10.08 2.05
C LEU A 134 5.18 -10.99 1.92
N ALA A 135 4.17 -10.83 2.78
CA ALA A 135 2.89 -11.52 2.68
C ALA A 135 1.74 -10.52 2.69
N VAL A 136 0.84 -10.63 1.71
CA VAL A 136 -0.45 -9.94 1.69
C VAL A 136 -1.55 -11.00 1.82
N THR A 137 -2.28 -10.98 2.92
CA THR A 137 -3.21 -12.04 3.31
C THR A 137 -4.64 -11.52 3.48
N GLY A 138 -5.60 -12.27 2.98
CA GLY A 138 -7.01 -12.13 3.31
C GLY A 138 -7.60 -13.46 3.79
N ASP A 139 -8.91 -13.60 3.72
CA ASP A 139 -9.59 -14.88 3.99
C ASP A 139 -9.45 -15.84 2.79
N ALA A 140 -10.08 -17.02 2.88
CA ALA A 140 -10.04 -18.03 1.82
C ALA A 140 -10.56 -17.54 0.45
N ARG A 141 -11.42 -16.51 0.41
CA ARG A 141 -11.92 -15.94 -0.85
C ARG A 141 -10.84 -15.09 -1.51
N VAL A 142 -10.16 -14.25 -0.73
CA VAL A 142 -9.08 -13.36 -1.23
C VAL A 142 -7.80 -14.15 -1.49
N GLY A 143 -7.47 -15.10 -0.61
CA GLY A 143 -6.24 -15.87 -0.60
C GLY A 143 -5.06 -15.12 0.03
N ALA A 144 -3.88 -15.69 -0.12
CA ALA A 144 -2.62 -15.10 0.31
C ALA A 144 -1.66 -14.97 -0.88
N TYR A 145 -0.89 -13.89 -0.90
CA TYR A 145 0.11 -13.59 -1.91
C TYR A 145 1.45 -13.32 -1.24
N VAL A 146 2.45 -14.12 -1.58
CA VAL A 146 3.73 -14.14 -0.85
C VAL A 146 4.89 -13.92 -1.81
N SER A 147 5.87 -13.14 -1.37
CA SER A 147 7.18 -13.04 -2.00
C SER A 147 8.25 -13.49 -1.01
N TRP A 148 9.09 -14.45 -1.42
CA TRP A 148 10.24 -14.94 -0.68
C TRP A 148 11.42 -15.17 -1.64
N PRO A 149 12.65 -15.38 -1.16
CA PRO A 149 13.83 -15.52 -2.02
C PRO A 149 13.71 -16.73 -2.95
N ASP A 150 14.24 -16.62 -4.16
CA ASP A 150 14.29 -17.71 -5.16
C ASP A 150 12.95 -18.16 -5.76
N HIS A 151 11.87 -17.41 -5.56
CA HIS A 151 10.56 -17.71 -6.15
C HIS A 151 9.91 -16.50 -6.84
N PRO A 152 8.90 -16.71 -7.71
CA PRO A 152 8.16 -15.62 -8.32
C PRO A 152 7.58 -14.69 -7.25
N ALA A 153 7.76 -13.38 -7.44
CA ALA A 153 7.16 -12.38 -6.56
C ALA A 153 5.63 -12.51 -6.57
N CYS A 154 5.03 -12.36 -5.39
CA CYS A 154 3.59 -12.41 -5.16
C CYS A 154 2.92 -13.69 -5.68
N ALA A 155 3.58 -14.83 -5.46
CA ALA A 155 3.00 -16.13 -5.70
C ALA A 155 1.77 -16.33 -4.81
N LYS A 156 0.68 -16.83 -5.40
CA LYS A 156 -0.53 -17.16 -4.63
C LYS A 156 -0.28 -18.41 -3.78
N THR A 157 -0.58 -18.31 -2.48
CA THR A 157 -0.54 -19.41 -1.52
C THR A 157 -1.96 -19.69 -1.03
N GLY A 158 -2.28 -20.97 -0.82
CA GLY A 158 -3.64 -21.51 -0.66
C GLY A 158 -4.45 -20.93 0.48
#